data_AF-A0A238T8J6-F1
#
_entry.id   AF-A0A238T8J6-F1
#
_cell.length_a   1.000
_cell.length_b   1.000
_cell.length_c   1.000
_cell.angle_alpha   90.00
_cell.angle_beta   90.00
_cell.angle_gamma   90.00
#
_symmetry.space_group_name_H-M   'P 1'
#
loop_
_entity.id
_entity.type
_entity.pdbx_description
1 polymer ?
#
loop_
_entity_poly.entity_id
_entity_poly.type
_entity_poly.pdbx_seq_one_letter_code
_entity_poly.pdbx_strand_id
1 'polypeptide(L)'
;MLGISKETVVIAVVAYFGYDYYVKHDVTPFPPMKGTVEKAITQSNLEFNKVSDIEIVNNCRRTSGSVLEKSVFTCGIEYTQNGEMFSKDIRITKTKGKWKIVE
;
A
#
# COMPACT_ATOMS: atom_id res chain seq x y z
N MET A 1 -5.75 -32.43 -24.49
CA MET A 1 -4.52 -31.95 -23.82
C MET A 1 -4.38 -30.47 -24.13
N LEU A 2 -4.59 -29.58 -23.16
CA LEU A 2 -4.30 -28.15 -23.32
C LEU A 2 -2.78 -28.00 -23.40
N GLY A 3 -2.25 -27.89 -24.61
CA GLY A 3 -0.82 -27.67 -24.85
C GLY A 3 -0.45 -26.27 -24.40
N ILE A 4 0.16 -26.15 -23.22
CA ILE A 4 0.72 -24.88 -22.74
C ILE A 4 1.90 -24.54 -23.66
N SER A 5 1.83 -23.42 -24.39
CA SER A 5 2.92 -23.01 -25.29
C SER A 5 4.14 -22.56 -24.47
N LYS A 6 5.33 -22.67 -25.05
CA LYS A 6 6.57 -22.18 -24.41
C LYS A 6 6.46 -20.70 -24.01
N GLU A 7 5.74 -19.91 -24.80
CA GLU A 7 5.46 -18.49 -24.52
C GLU A 7 4.63 -18.31 -23.26
N THR A 8 3.59 -19.14 -23.05
CA THR A 8 2.79 -19.11 -21.82
C THR A 8 3.64 -19.43 -20.58
N VAL A 9 4.58 -20.38 -20.69
CA VAL A 9 5.51 -20.71 -19.60
C VAL A 9 6.44 -19.53 -19.30
N VAL A 10 7.01 -18.90 -20.33
CA VAL A 10 7.89 -17.73 -20.16
C VAL A 10 7.16 -16.56 -19.50
N ILE A 11 5.94 -16.25 -19.93
CA ILE A 11 5.12 -15.18 -19.32
C ILE A 11 4.83 -15.49 -17.85
N ALA A 12 4.46 -16.73 -17.53
CA ALA A 12 4.18 -17.12 -16.15
C ALA A 12 5.42 -16.98 -15.25
N VAL A 13 6.60 -17.37 -15.75
CA VAL A 13 7.88 -17.24 -15.03
C VAL A 13 8.23 -15.77 -14.81
N VAL A 14 8.14 -14.93 -15.84
CA VAL A 14 8.43 -13.48 -15.71
C VAL A 14 7.45 -12.81 -14.75
N ALA A 15 6.16 -13.15 -14.82
CA ALA A 15 5.15 -12.63 -13.90
C ALA A 15 5.44 -13.05 -12.44
N TYR A 16 5.88 -14.30 -12.23
CA TYR A 16 6.27 -14.79 -10.91
C TYR A 16 7.47 -14.02 -10.34
N PHE A 17 8.55 -13.87 -11.12
CA PHE A 17 9.72 -13.10 -10.66
C PHE A 17 9.40 -11.62 -10.44
N GLY A 18 8.57 -11.02 -11.31
CA GLY A 18 8.08 -9.66 -11.12
C GLY A 18 7.26 -9.51 -9.84
N TYR A 19 6.39 -10.46 -9.54
CA TYR A 19 5.61 -10.48 -8.30
C TYR A 19 6.49 -10.67 -7.07
N ASP A 20 7.40 -11.64 -7.09
CA ASP A 20 8.34 -11.91 -5.97
C ASP A 20 9.20 -10.68 -5.67
N TYR A 21 9.72 -10.03 -6.72
CA TYR A 21 10.48 -8.80 -6.59
C TYR A 21 9.62 -7.66 -6.01
N TYR A 22 8.40 -7.47 -6.54
CA TYR A 22 7.47 -6.47 -6.00
C TYR A 22 7.17 -6.70 -4.52
N VAL A 23 6.94 -7.95 -4.09
CA VAL A 23 6.60 -8.26 -2.68
C VAL A 23 7.77 -8.00 -1.74
N LYS A 24 9.02 -8.19 -2.18
CA LYS A 24 10.22 -8.10 -1.33
C LYS A 24 10.87 -6.70 -1.31
N HIS A 25 10.69 -5.91 -2.36
CA HIS A 25 11.37 -4.64 -2.54
C HIS A 25 10.46 -3.41 -2.36
N ASP A 26 11.06 -2.22 -2.39
CA ASP A 26 10.41 -0.92 -2.15
C ASP A 26 9.74 -0.36 -3.42
N VAL A 27 9.45 -1.25 -4.38
CA VAL A 27 8.88 -0.92 -5.68
C VAL A 27 7.38 -0.69 -5.55
N THR A 28 6.93 0.43 -6.09
CA THR A 28 5.55 0.93 -5.95
C THR A 28 5.06 1.60 -7.23
N PRO A 29 4.82 0.83 -8.31
CA PRO A 29 4.21 1.33 -9.55
C PRO A 29 2.80 1.87 -9.32
N PHE A 30 2.06 1.23 -8.41
CA PHE A 30 0.70 1.59 -8.05
C PHE A 30 0.62 2.15 -6.63
N PRO A 31 -0.36 3.02 -6.35
CA PRO A 31 -0.69 3.42 -4.99
C PRO A 31 -1.09 2.22 -4.12
N PRO A 32 -0.94 2.31 -2.79
CA PRO A 32 -1.45 1.29 -1.89
C PRO A 32 -2.97 1.22 -1.96
N MET A 33 -3.50 -0.01 -1.88
CA MET A 33 -4.94 -0.27 -1.81
C MET A 33 -5.49 0.03 -0.41
N LYS A 34 -6.81 0.17 -0.29
CA LYS A 34 -7.49 0.49 0.97
C LYS A 34 -7.08 -0.41 2.15
N GLY A 35 -7.20 -1.72 2.00
CA GLY A 35 -6.82 -2.66 3.05
C GLY A 35 -5.33 -2.63 3.43
N THR A 36 -4.45 -2.18 2.53
CA THR A 36 -3.02 -2.00 2.84
C THR A 36 -2.79 -0.81 3.76
N VAL A 37 -3.50 0.29 3.48
CA VAL A 37 -3.43 1.52 4.29
C VAL A 37 -4.04 1.27 5.67
N GLU A 38 -5.21 0.64 5.74
CA GLU A 38 -5.84 0.23 7.00
C GLU A 38 -4.89 -0.64 7.84
N LYS A 39 -4.30 -1.67 7.23
CA LYS A 39 -3.34 -2.54 7.91
C LYS A 39 -2.12 -1.77 8.41
N ALA A 40 -1.61 -0.80 7.65
CA ALA A 40 -0.49 0.04 8.09
C ALA A 40 -0.89 0.96 9.26
N ILE A 41 -2.12 1.50 9.26
CA ILE A 41 -2.66 2.29 10.37
C ILE A 41 -2.77 1.44 11.64
N THR A 42 -3.40 0.26 11.56
CA THR A 42 -3.53 -0.65 12.71
C THR A 42 -2.17 -1.09 13.24
N GLN A 43 -1.18 -1.30 12.36
CA GLN A 43 0.18 -1.67 12.77
C GLN A 43 1.00 -0.51 13.35
N SER A 44 0.64 0.74 13.03
CA SER A 44 1.39 1.93 13.45
C SER A 44 1.15 2.33 14.92
N ASN A 45 0.11 1.78 15.57
CA ASN A 45 -0.10 1.67 17.03
C ASN A 45 0.05 2.93 17.93
N LEU A 46 0.38 4.11 17.40
CA LEU A 46 0.75 5.28 18.24
C LEU A 46 -0.40 6.30 18.41
N GLU A 47 -1.22 6.56 17.39
CA GLU A 47 -2.34 7.52 17.50
C GLU A 47 -3.73 6.90 17.27
N PHE A 48 -3.82 5.74 16.61
CA PHE A 48 -5.08 5.21 16.07
C PHE A 48 -5.73 4.09 16.91
N ASN A 49 -5.22 3.80 18.11
CA ASN A 49 -5.73 2.70 18.95
C ASN A 49 -7.15 2.91 19.51
N LYS A 50 -7.69 4.12 19.43
CA LYS A 50 -9.06 4.46 19.85
C LYS A 50 -9.97 4.84 18.68
N VAL A 51 -9.57 4.46 17.49
CA VAL A 51 -10.19 4.91 16.25
C VAL A 51 -11.00 3.78 15.66
N SER A 52 -12.29 4.01 15.45
CA SER A 52 -13.19 3.09 14.73
C SER A 52 -13.53 3.68 13.36
N ASP A 53 -13.97 2.81 12.44
CA ASP A 53 -14.52 3.22 11.14
C ASP A 53 -13.56 4.08 10.31
N ILE A 54 -12.36 3.53 10.04
CA ILE A 54 -11.40 4.18 9.15
C ILE A 54 -11.88 4.01 7.71
N GLU A 55 -12.09 5.13 7.03
CA GLU A 55 -12.35 5.17 5.61
C GLU A 55 -11.27 5.95 4.86
N ILE A 56 -11.01 5.55 3.63
CA ILE A 56 -10.12 6.28 2.75
C ILE A 56 -10.99 7.09 1.82
N VAL A 57 -11.06 8.39 2.09
CA VAL A 57 -11.87 9.34 1.32
C VAL A 57 -11.22 9.74 0.01
N ASN A 58 -9.88 9.80 -0.01
CA ASN A 58 -9.13 10.19 -1.19
C ASN A 58 -8.13 9.11 -1.62
N ASN A 59 -8.10 8.84 -2.93
CA ASN A 59 -7.09 7.97 -3.51
C ASN A 59 -5.69 8.44 -3.15
N CYS A 60 -4.86 7.52 -2.68
CA CYS A 60 -3.47 7.78 -2.33
C CYS A 60 -2.69 8.33 -3.52
N ARG A 61 -2.07 9.50 -3.37
CA ARG A 61 -1.24 10.13 -4.40
C ARG A 61 0.23 10.05 -4.05
N ARG A 62 1.09 9.70 -5.01
CA ARG A 62 2.55 9.78 -4.82
C ARG A 62 2.94 11.24 -4.62
N THR A 63 3.57 11.55 -3.50
CA THR A 63 4.04 12.89 -3.14
C THR A 63 5.56 13.00 -3.11
N SER A 64 6.28 11.87 -3.02
CA SER A 64 7.74 11.84 -3.13
C SER A 64 8.24 10.47 -3.61
N GLY A 65 9.52 10.42 -3.99
CA GLY A 65 10.21 9.22 -4.46
C GLY A 65 9.86 8.83 -5.89
N SER A 66 10.35 7.67 -6.31
CA SER A 66 10.15 7.15 -7.67
C SER A 66 9.43 5.80 -7.63
N VAL A 67 8.93 5.36 -8.80
CA VAL A 67 8.27 4.06 -8.96
C VAL A 67 9.15 2.91 -8.47
N LEU A 68 10.45 3.02 -8.73
CA LEU A 68 11.43 1.95 -8.50
C LEU A 68 12.12 2.07 -7.13
N GLU A 69 12.08 3.25 -6.52
CA GLU A 69 12.76 3.51 -5.26
C GLU A 69 11.90 4.35 -4.32
N LYS A 70 11.56 3.75 -3.16
CA LYS A 70 11.01 4.40 -1.97
C LYS A 70 10.02 5.53 -2.27
N SER A 71 8.89 5.19 -2.90
CA SER A 71 7.81 6.17 -3.02
C SER A 71 7.18 6.45 -1.66
N VAL A 72 6.81 7.71 -1.47
CA VAL A 72 5.90 8.13 -0.40
C VAL A 72 4.58 8.51 -1.04
N PHE A 73 3.50 7.93 -0.53
CA PHE A 73 2.13 8.26 -0.92
C PHE A 73 1.46 9.02 0.21
N THR A 74 0.70 10.04 -0.13
CA THR A 74 -0.20 10.72 0.80
C THR A 74 -1.62 10.24 0.54
N CYS A 75 -2.29 9.77 1.59
CA CYS A 75 -3.65 9.25 1.56
C CYS A 75 -4.51 10.07 2.53
N GLY A 76 -5.63 10.60 2.05
CA GLY A 76 -6.62 11.22 2.94
C GLY A 76 -7.47 10.13 3.58
N ILE A 77 -7.50 10.12 4.91
CA ILE A 77 -8.32 9.21 5.71
C ILE A 77 -9.36 9.99 6.50
N GLU A 78 -10.53 9.40 6.63
CA GLU A 78 -11.56 9.78 7.59
C GLU A 78 -11.65 8.70 8.65
N TYR A 79 -11.89 9.10 9.88
CA TYR A 79 -11.96 8.18 11.00
C TYR A 79 -12.80 8.72 12.13
N THR A 80 -13.41 7.82 12.91
CA THR A 80 -14.21 8.20 14.07
C THR A 80 -13.41 8.00 15.35
N GLN A 81 -13.35 9.04 16.18
CA GLN A 81 -12.73 8.98 17.50
C GLN A 81 -13.67 9.61 18.53
N ASN A 82 -14.01 8.88 19.59
CA ASN A 82 -14.96 9.33 20.61
C ASN A 82 -16.33 9.79 20.07
N GLY A 83 -16.78 9.23 18.95
CA GLY A 83 -18.06 9.59 18.31
C GLY A 83 -18.00 10.84 17.42
N GLU A 84 -16.83 11.45 17.25
CA GLU A 84 -16.61 12.55 16.31
C GLU A 84 -15.83 12.06 15.08
N MET A 85 -16.18 12.60 13.91
CA MET A 85 -15.53 12.28 12.65
C MET A 85 -14.37 13.25 12.40
N PHE A 86 -13.20 12.70 12.12
CA PHE A 86 -11.97 13.43 11.82
C PHE A 86 -11.48 13.08 10.43
N SER A 87 -10.78 14.03 9.80
CA SER A 87 -10.09 13.81 8.53
C SER A 87 -8.62 14.20 8.69
N LYS A 88 -7.72 13.35 8.18
CA LYS A 88 -6.27 13.58 8.23
C LYS A 88 -5.61 13.01 6.99
N ASP A 89 -4.60 13.70 6.49
CA ASP A 89 -3.69 13.13 5.51
C ASP A 89 -2.59 12.33 6.23
N ILE A 90 -2.46 11.06 5.84
CA ILE A 90 -1.36 10.21 6.29
C ILE A 90 -0.38 9.98 5.15
N ARG A 91 0.91 9.88 5.48
CA ARG A 91 1.94 9.53 4.52
C ARG A 91 2.34 8.08 4.75
N ILE A 92 2.46 7.32 3.67
CA ILE A 92 2.75 5.90 3.72
C ILE A 92 3.84 5.56 2.70
N THR A 93 4.77 4.70 3.09
CA THR A 93 5.86 4.23 2.24
C THR A 93 5.98 2.71 2.33
N LYS A 94 6.53 2.09 1.30
CA LYS A 94 6.87 0.67 1.30
C LYS A 94 8.35 0.51 1.62
N THR A 95 8.65 -0.25 2.66
CA THR A 95 10.00 -0.54 3.12
C THR A 95 10.16 -2.03 3.38
N LYS A 96 11.11 -2.66 2.68
CA LYS A 96 11.36 -4.11 2.69
C LYS A 96 10.08 -4.92 2.47
N GLY A 97 9.30 -4.52 1.47
CA GLY A 97 8.04 -5.19 1.12
C GLY A 97 6.83 -4.82 1.99
N LYS A 98 7.02 -4.09 3.09
CA LYS A 98 5.96 -3.75 4.04
C LYS A 98 5.58 -2.28 3.95
N TRP A 99 4.29 -2.01 3.91
CA TRP A 99 3.77 -0.65 3.96
C TRP A 99 3.76 -0.14 5.40
N LYS A 100 4.23 1.11 5.59
CA LYS A 100 4.37 1.75 6.89
C LYS A 100 3.99 3.21 6.80
N ILE A 101 3.33 3.72 7.83
CA ILE A 101 3.09 5.16 7.98
C ILE A 101 4.42 5.85 8.29
N VAL A 102 4.61 7.02 7.70
CA VAL A 102 5.72 7.94 7.95
C VAL A 102 5.14 9.32 8.27
N GLU A 103 5.78 10.06 9.18
CA GLU A 103 5.43 11.45 9.49
C GLU A 103 6.16 12.41 8.54
#